data_AF-A0A536HH38-F1
#
_entry.id   AF-A0A536HH38-F1
#
_cell.length_a   1.000
_cell.length_b   1.000
_cell.length_c   1.000
_cell.angle_alpha   90.00
_cell.angle_beta   90.00
_cell.angle_gamma   90.00
#
_symmetry.space_group_name_H-M   'P 1'
#
loop_
_entity.id
_entity.type
_entity.pdbx_description
1 polymer ?
#
loop_
_entity_poly.entity_id
_entity_poly.type
_entity_poly.pdbx_seq_one_letter_code
_entity_poly.pdbx_strand_id
1 'polypeptide(L)'
;MKGKRACLVINPHAGQNVARLTELIAVLSAAGWETEIAIKEYGGHSMELAARAAKANYDLVVGYGGDGTINQVLNGVMSARGCSSMIGVIPGGTANVWAAEIGLPNDPLKAALTLLNSEARKIDIGHVEVRGLTFADKLQDNGKQQKQKNGKQAGGRMAKASSKGKQHFLLMAGLGIDAAIMGHVSKPLKYRIGPLAVGLSAAEELPRQHPFPMEIRIRGEKHEQDTVWKGKALQVIIGNTRRYANIVQMTPDAYLDDGLLDVCVITAGNALTTLEEIASLLFRRKPDNVTAQHFHGASITISVPASIDLQLDGSAVSLKDYLSKSDRKALQNEDAQQVMITYRFDAMPRAVQVAIPGAYDGTLFEQPLAASLQHKNEDTTQHDTPVEVMQHEPPELIRTLLKQGHKVTVKEVALQLGKQDRYIIAGTVPHQMTGDTTPVAVRVDESVIIFRHSGEQVAPALVQQLQEGVVIVAEGKRSKYGVIRATHVVI
;
A
#
# COMPACT_ATOMS: atom_id res chain seq x y z
N MET A 1 10.00 28.44 -8.01
CA MET A 1 9.63 27.26 -7.21
C MET A 1 10.48 26.09 -7.70
N LYS A 2 11.15 25.32 -6.82
CA LYS A 2 11.76 24.04 -7.24
C LYS A 2 10.63 23.20 -7.87
N GLY A 3 10.81 22.78 -9.12
CA GLY A 3 9.74 22.14 -9.89
C GLY A 3 9.27 20.86 -9.20
N LYS A 4 7.95 20.70 -9.04
CA LYS A 4 7.33 19.50 -8.46
C LYS A 4 7.44 18.36 -9.47
N ARG A 5 8.43 17.46 -9.33
CA ARG A 5 8.63 16.34 -10.25
C ARG A 5 8.09 15.05 -9.64
N ALA A 6 7.20 14.38 -10.38
CA ALA A 6 6.64 13.09 -10.01
C ALA A 6 7.04 11.99 -11.00
N CYS A 7 7.28 10.77 -10.51
CA CYS A 7 7.42 9.58 -11.34
C CYS A 7 6.31 8.58 -10.97
N LEU A 8 5.45 8.25 -11.94
CA LEU A 8 4.37 7.29 -11.77
C LEU A 8 4.83 5.90 -12.25
N VAL A 9 5.14 5.02 -11.30
CA VAL A 9 5.55 3.62 -11.55
C VAL A 9 4.32 2.74 -11.63
N ILE A 10 3.99 2.26 -12.82
CA ILE A 10 2.72 1.61 -13.14
C ILE A 10 2.90 0.11 -13.31
N ASN A 11 2.09 -0.66 -12.58
CA ASN A 11 1.82 -2.05 -12.92
C ASN A 11 0.56 -2.10 -13.78
N PRO A 12 0.64 -2.44 -15.08
CA PRO A 12 -0.46 -2.26 -16.02
C PRO A 12 -1.71 -3.09 -15.69
N HIS A 13 -1.60 -4.16 -14.90
CA HIS A 13 -2.69 -5.04 -14.44
C HIS A 13 -3.74 -5.33 -15.52
N ALA A 14 -3.37 -6.15 -16.51
CA ALA A 14 -4.22 -6.45 -17.68
C ALA A 14 -4.73 -5.20 -18.44
N GLY A 15 -3.96 -4.11 -18.42
CA GLY A 15 -4.26 -2.85 -19.11
C GLY A 15 -5.22 -1.92 -18.36
N GLN A 16 -5.86 -2.37 -17.28
CA GLN A 16 -6.86 -1.57 -16.55
C GLN A 16 -6.29 -0.29 -15.96
N ASN A 17 -5.07 -0.36 -15.42
CA ASN A 17 -4.41 0.80 -14.85
C ASN A 17 -3.96 1.79 -15.93
N VAL A 18 -3.51 1.29 -17.08
CA VAL A 18 -3.11 2.14 -18.22
C VAL A 18 -4.30 2.94 -18.76
N ALA A 19 -5.51 2.38 -18.74
CA ALA A 19 -6.72 3.04 -19.25
C ALA A 19 -7.09 4.35 -18.50
N ARG A 20 -6.58 4.56 -17.28
CA ARG A 20 -6.86 5.75 -16.46
C ARG A 20 -5.74 6.79 -16.49
N LEU A 21 -4.64 6.50 -17.17
CA LEU A 21 -3.39 7.25 -17.06
C LEU A 21 -3.52 8.72 -17.46
N THR A 22 -4.23 9.00 -18.56
CA THR A 22 -4.50 10.36 -19.05
C THR A 22 -5.22 11.21 -18.01
N GLU A 23 -6.20 10.64 -17.32
CA GLU A 23 -6.94 11.32 -16.24
C GLU A 23 -6.04 11.67 -15.05
N LEU A 24 -5.13 10.76 -14.69
CA LEU A 24 -4.21 10.95 -13.57
C LEU A 24 -3.16 12.02 -13.88
N ILE A 25 -2.62 12.01 -15.09
CA ILE A 25 -1.67 13.02 -15.55
C ILE A 25 -2.33 14.40 -15.53
N ALA A 26 -3.53 14.53 -16.10
CA ALA A 26 -4.24 15.80 -16.13
C ALA A 26 -4.48 16.38 -14.73
N VAL A 27 -4.85 15.53 -13.75
CA VAL A 27 -5.02 15.97 -12.36
C VAL A 27 -3.69 16.39 -11.71
N LEU A 28 -2.62 15.62 -11.90
CA LEU A 28 -1.30 15.95 -11.36
C LEU A 28 -0.74 17.24 -12.00
N SER A 29 -0.87 17.37 -13.31
CA SER A 29 -0.53 18.54 -14.13
C SER A 29 -1.29 19.78 -13.66
N ALA A 30 -2.60 19.68 -13.42
CA ALA A 30 -3.42 20.77 -12.89
C ALA A 30 -2.96 21.27 -11.51
N ALA A 31 -2.26 20.44 -10.74
CA ALA A 31 -1.65 20.79 -9.45
C ALA A 31 -0.17 21.21 -9.55
N GLY A 32 0.34 21.35 -10.78
CA GLY A 32 1.69 21.82 -11.11
C GLY A 32 2.76 20.74 -11.06
N TRP A 33 2.41 19.45 -11.14
CA TRP A 33 3.38 18.36 -11.15
C TRP A 33 3.82 18.00 -12.57
N GLU A 34 5.12 18.04 -12.82
CA GLU A 34 5.73 17.44 -14.01
C GLU A 34 5.86 15.94 -13.78
N THR A 35 5.08 15.14 -14.52
CA THR A 35 4.92 13.69 -14.24
C THR A 35 5.56 12.84 -15.34
N GLU A 36 6.59 12.05 -15.00
CA GLU A 36 7.13 10.98 -15.84
C GLU A 36 6.37 9.67 -15.60
N ILE A 37 6.20 8.87 -16.66
CA ILE A 37 5.49 7.59 -16.63
C ILE A 37 6.51 6.45 -16.77
N ALA A 38 6.49 5.53 -15.82
CA ALA A 38 7.38 4.37 -15.78
C ALA A 38 6.56 3.07 -15.76
N ILE A 39 6.39 2.42 -16.91
CA ILE A 39 5.56 1.21 -17.03
C ILE A 39 6.41 -0.04 -16.76
N LYS A 40 5.92 -0.88 -15.85
CA LYS A 40 6.54 -2.18 -15.54
C LYS A 40 6.36 -3.16 -16.69
N GLU A 41 7.44 -3.85 -17.04
CA GLU A 41 7.48 -4.86 -18.13
C GLU A 41 7.70 -6.30 -17.61
N TYR A 42 8.52 -6.49 -16.57
CA TYR A 42 8.87 -7.80 -16.01
C TYR A 42 8.87 -7.79 -14.48
N GLY A 43 9.06 -8.97 -13.87
CA GLY A 43 9.13 -9.10 -12.41
C GLY A 43 10.36 -8.38 -11.83
N GLY A 44 10.17 -7.53 -10.82
CA GLY A 44 11.24 -6.71 -10.24
C GLY A 44 11.44 -5.34 -10.91
N HIS A 45 10.91 -5.13 -12.13
CA HIS A 45 11.13 -3.89 -12.88
C HIS A 45 10.59 -2.64 -12.13
N SER A 46 9.50 -2.74 -11.36
CA SER A 46 8.99 -1.60 -10.58
C SER A 46 10.00 -1.10 -9.54
N MET A 47 10.80 -1.99 -8.95
CA MET A 47 11.86 -1.62 -8.01
C MET A 47 12.98 -0.85 -8.72
N GLU A 48 13.39 -1.32 -9.90
CA GLU A 48 14.42 -0.66 -10.72
C GLU A 48 13.98 0.73 -11.19
N LEU A 49 12.72 0.86 -11.61
CA LEU A 49 12.12 2.13 -12.02
C LEU A 49 12.08 3.13 -10.84
N ALA A 50 11.63 2.69 -9.67
CA ALA A 50 11.58 3.53 -8.48
C ALA A 50 12.99 3.95 -8.01
N ALA A 51 13.97 3.04 -8.05
CA ALA A 51 15.36 3.35 -7.73
C ALA A 51 15.96 4.39 -8.70
N ARG A 52 15.61 4.31 -9.99
CA ARG A 52 16.03 5.27 -11.01
C ARG A 52 15.40 6.64 -10.75
N ALA A 53 14.10 6.69 -10.48
CA ALA A 53 13.40 7.93 -10.15
C ALA A 53 13.98 8.60 -8.89
N ALA A 54 14.21 7.83 -7.83
CA ALA A 54 14.81 8.36 -6.61
C ALA A 54 16.21 8.96 -6.86
N LYS A 55 17.08 8.25 -7.60
CA LYS A 55 18.41 8.75 -8.00
C LYS A 55 18.36 9.99 -8.90
N ALA A 56 17.30 10.14 -9.69
CA ALA A 56 17.04 11.32 -10.51
C ALA A 56 16.38 12.47 -9.72
N ASN A 57 16.31 12.36 -8.38
CA ASN A 57 15.78 13.35 -7.45
C ASN A 57 14.34 13.79 -7.80
N TYR A 58 13.49 12.83 -8.17
CA TYR A 58 12.05 13.07 -8.19
C TYR A 58 11.56 13.36 -6.78
N ASP A 59 10.73 14.40 -6.59
CA ASP A 59 10.16 14.75 -5.29
C ASP A 59 9.16 13.68 -4.83
N LEU A 60 8.44 13.09 -5.79
CA LEU A 60 7.40 12.10 -5.55
C LEU A 60 7.57 10.87 -6.48
N VAL A 61 7.62 9.68 -5.90
CA VAL A 61 7.57 8.40 -6.63
C VAL A 61 6.27 7.69 -6.26
N VAL A 62 5.37 7.55 -7.23
CA VAL A 62 4.03 7.03 -7.02
C VAL A 62 3.93 5.60 -7.55
N GLY A 63 3.59 4.65 -6.69
CA GLY A 63 3.22 3.30 -7.12
C GLY A 63 1.75 3.25 -7.55
N TYR A 64 1.47 2.97 -8.83
CA TYR A 64 0.13 2.66 -9.31
C TYR A 64 -0.03 1.15 -9.50
N GLY A 65 -0.65 0.50 -8.52
CA GLY A 65 -0.81 -0.95 -8.46
C GLY A 65 -1.33 -1.42 -7.11
N GLY A 66 -1.13 -2.71 -6.81
CA GLY A 66 -1.42 -3.29 -5.49
C GLY A 66 -0.22 -3.25 -4.54
N ASP A 67 -0.37 -3.88 -3.37
CA ASP A 67 0.61 -3.85 -2.28
C ASP A 67 2.02 -4.31 -2.70
N GLY A 68 2.14 -5.37 -3.52
CA GLY A 68 3.44 -5.78 -4.06
C GLY A 68 4.10 -4.79 -5.02
N THR A 69 3.33 -3.89 -5.66
CA THR A 69 3.89 -2.78 -6.46
C THR A 69 4.43 -1.69 -5.54
N ILE A 70 3.70 -1.38 -4.46
CA ILE A 70 4.11 -0.42 -3.43
C ILE A 70 5.38 -0.91 -2.72
N ASN A 71 5.45 -2.19 -2.35
CA ASN A 71 6.64 -2.80 -1.76
C ASN A 71 7.87 -2.68 -2.67
N GLN A 72 7.71 -2.89 -3.98
CA GLN A 72 8.80 -2.71 -4.94
C GLN A 72 9.23 -1.24 -5.05
N VAL A 73 8.28 -0.30 -5.07
CA VAL A 73 8.59 1.14 -5.05
C VAL A 73 9.35 1.51 -3.78
N LEU A 74 8.90 1.06 -2.61
CA LEU A 74 9.57 1.23 -1.32
C LEU A 74 11.02 0.76 -1.37
N ASN A 75 11.25 -0.49 -1.73
CA ASN A 75 12.58 -1.06 -1.78
C ASN A 75 13.47 -0.36 -2.83
N GLY A 76 12.88 0.09 -3.95
CA GLY A 76 13.58 0.86 -4.96
C GLY A 76 14.07 2.21 -4.42
N VAL A 77 13.19 2.98 -3.78
CA VAL A 77 13.52 4.26 -3.15
C VAL A 77 14.56 4.07 -2.03
N MET A 78 14.38 3.09 -1.15
CA MET A 78 15.33 2.82 -0.06
C MET A 78 16.71 2.37 -0.56
N SER A 79 16.79 1.74 -1.74
CA SER A 79 18.07 1.37 -2.35
C SER A 79 18.87 2.59 -2.83
N ALA A 80 18.20 3.72 -3.10
CA ALA A 80 18.81 4.97 -3.53
C ALA A 80 19.24 5.81 -2.30
N ARG A 81 20.35 5.40 -1.68
CA ARG A 81 20.90 6.06 -0.48
C ARG A 81 21.13 7.55 -0.70
N GLY A 82 20.73 8.36 0.28
CA GLY A 82 20.90 9.82 0.25
C GLY A 82 19.79 10.57 -0.49
N CYS A 83 18.83 9.86 -1.10
CA CYS A 83 17.65 10.45 -1.72
C CYS A 83 16.53 10.66 -0.69
N SER A 84 15.69 11.68 -0.91
CA SER A 84 14.57 12.05 -0.02
C SER A 84 13.23 12.02 -0.75
N SER A 85 13.10 11.22 -1.80
CA SER A 85 11.86 11.10 -2.56
C SER A 85 10.73 10.60 -1.66
N MET A 86 9.60 11.31 -1.68
CA MET A 86 8.38 10.87 -1.02
C MET A 86 7.73 9.74 -1.83
N ILE A 87 7.18 8.74 -1.15
CA ILE A 87 6.43 7.66 -1.79
C ILE A 87 4.94 7.98 -1.75
N GLY A 88 4.29 7.93 -2.91
CA GLY A 88 2.84 7.99 -3.06
C GLY A 88 2.25 6.67 -3.55
N VAL A 89 0.94 6.52 -3.42
CA VAL A 89 0.21 5.35 -3.93
C VAL A 89 -1.05 5.79 -4.68
N ILE A 90 -1.30 5.12 -5.80
CA ILE A 90 -2.62 5.09 -6.46
C ILE A 90 -3.09 3.63 -6.46
N PRO A 91 -4.25 3.31 -5.85
CA PRO A 91 -4.75 1.94 -5.79
C PRO A 91 -5.03 1.40 -7.19
N GLY A 92 -4.42 0.26 -7.52
CA GLY A 92 -4.58 -0.40 -8.82
C GLY A 92 -4.42 -1.92 -8.74
N GLY A 93 -4.48 -2.51 -7.55
CA GLY A 93 -4.48 -3.95 -7.32
C GLY A 93 -5.76 -4.44 -6.65
N THR A 94 -5.74 -5.70 -6.22
CA THR A 94 -6.92 -6.39 -5.68
C THR A 94 -7.20 -6.04 -4.23
N ALA A 95 -6.18 -6.07 -3.36
CA ALA A 95 -6.33 -5.84 -1.93
C ALA A 95 -6.15 -4.35 -1.58
N ASN A 96 -5.03 -3.75 -1.98
CA ASN A 96 -4.68 -2.34 -1.69
C ASN A 96 -4.76 -2.05 -0.19
N VAL A 97 -4.15 -2.93 0.61
CA VAL A 97 -4.19 -2.85 2.08
C VAL A 97 -3.57 -1.55 2.55
N TRP A 98 -2.41 -1.16 2.02
CA TRP A 98 -1.77 0.11 2.39
C TRP A 98 -2.70 1.31 2.16
N ALA A 99 -3.35 1.36 1.00
CA ALA A 99 -4.26 2.45 0.67
C ALA A 99 -5.46 2.50 1.62
N ALA A 100 -6.03 1.34 1.97
CA ALA A 100 -7.14 1.26 2.90
C ALA A 100 -6.75 1.65 4.34
N GLU A 101 -5.54 1.29 4.76
CA GLU A 101 -4.97 1.62 6.08
C GLU A 101 -4.84 3.14 6.28
N ILE A 102 -4.43 3.87 5.24
CA ILE A 102 -4.29 5.34 5.30
C ILE A 102 -5.53 6.09 4.77
N GLY A 103 -6.66 5.40 4.59
CA GLY A 103 -7.93 6.01 4.19
C GLY A 103 -8.02 6.52 2.75
N LEU A 104 -7.14 6.06 1.85
CA LEU A 104 -7.21 6.40 0.43
C LEU A 104 -8.38 5.69 -0.27
N PRO A 105 -9.13 6.39 -1.13
CA PRO A 105 -10.21 5.79 -1.90
C PRO A 105 -9.67 4.85 -2.99
N ASN A 106 -10.36 3.73 -3.23
CA ASN A 106 -9.98 2.76 -4.28
C ASN A 106 -10.12 3.29 -5.73
N ASP A 107 -10.88 4.37 -5.96
CA ASP A 107 -10.97 4.97 -7.30
C ASP A 107 -9.69 5.77 -7.59
N PRO A 108 -8.94 5.44 -8.67
CA PRO A 108 -7.64 6.06 -8.96
C PRO A 108 -7.66 7.58 -9.04
N LEU A 109 -8.72 8.16 -9.63
CA LEU A 109 -8.84 9.62 -9.80
C LEU A 109 -9.06 10.31 -8.47
N LYS A 110 -9.94 9.76 -7.62
CA LYS A 110 -10.11 10.24 -6.25
C LYS A 110 -8.82 10.09 -5.45
N ALA A 111 -8.10 8.98 -5.61
CA ALA A 111 -6.84 8.75 -4.92
C ALA A 111 -5.77 9.77 -5.32
N ALA A 112 -5.66 10.11 -6.60
CA ALA A 112 -4.74 11.14 -7.08
C ALA A 112 -5.08 12.53 -6.51
N LEU A 113 -6.36 12.93 -6.49
CA LEU A 113 -6.76 14.19 -5.86
C LEU A 113 -6.49 14.20 -4.35
N THR A 114 -6.67 13.07 -3.66
CA THR A 114 -6.30 12.95 -2.25
C THR A 114 -4.79 13.04 -2.06
N LEU A 115 -4.00 12.38 -2.91
CA LEU A 115 -2.53 12.39 -2.88
C LEU A 115 -1.96 13.81 -3.01
N LEU A 116 -2.59 14.66 -3.81
CA LEU A 116 -2.21 16.07 -3.96
C LEU A 116 -2.38 16.91 -2.69
N ASN A 117 -3.25 16.47 -1.78
CA ASN A 117 -3.51 17.09 -0.48
C ASN A 117 -2.90 16.25 0.66
N SER A 118 -1.92 15.39 0.35
CA SER A 118 -1.22 14.59 1.35
C SER A 118 -0.06 15.36 1.98
N GLU A 119 0.21 15.02 3.23
CA GLU A 119 1.38 15.48 3.96
C GLU A 119 2.50 14.44 3.91
N ALA A 120 3.74 14.94 3.88
CA ALA A 120 4.92 14.08 3.84
C ALA A 120 5.29 13.65 5.27
N ARG A 121 5.10 12.37 5.60
CA ARG A 121 5.43 11.80 6.92
C ARG A 121 6.52 10.76 6.81
N LYS A 122 7.47 10.80 7.74
CA LYS A 122 8.42 9.70 7.88
C LYS A 122 7.78 8.58 8.69
N ILE A 123 7.90 7.36 8.19
CA ILE A 123 7.39 6.15 8.84
C ILE A 123 8.48 5.13 9.03
N ASP A 124 8.22 4.23 9.96
CA ASP A 124 9.00 3.05 10.25
C ASP A 124 8.78 2.00 9.18
N ILE A 125 9.82 1.20 8.95
CA ILE A 125 9.81 0.15 7.93
C ILE A 125 10.41 -1.10 8.53
N GLY A 126 9.77 -2.24 8.27
CA GLY A 126 10.32 -3.53 8.66
C GLY A 126 11.46 -3.94 7.74
N HIS A 127 12.56 -4.41 8.31
CA HIS A 127 13.69 -5.00 7.60
C HIS A 127 13.86 -6.46 7.96
N VAL A 128 14.05 -7.33 6.97
CA VAL A 128 14.34 -8.75 7.21
C VAL A 128 15.71 -9.15 6.67
N GLU A 129 16.43 -9.96 7.45
CA GLU A 129 17.62 -10.68 7.00
C GLU A 129 17.74 -12.08 7.61
N VAL A 130 18.45 -12.98 6.93
CA VAL A 130 18.77 -14.33 7.45
C VAL A 130 20.07 -14.29 8.25
N ARG A 131 20.00 -14.78 9.49
CA ARG A 131 21.13 -14.85 10.43
C ARG A 131 21.94 -16.14 10.32
N GLY A 132 21.29 -17.26 10.03
CA GLY A 132 21.93 -18.56 10.15
C GLY A 132 21.03 -19.72 9.75
N LEU A 133 21.69 -20.84 9.46
CA LEU A 133 21.08 -22.16 9.33
C LEU A 133 21.66 -23.05 10.43
N THR A 134 20.80 -23.75 11.15
CA THR A 134 21.16 -24.75 12.15
C THR A 134 20.73 -26.11 11.63
N PHE A 135 21.70 -26.96 11.34
CA PHE A 135 21.49 -28.32 10.88
C PHE A 135 21.42 -29.25 12.10
N ALA A 136 20.55 -30.25 12.07
CA ALA A 136 20.58 -31.30 13.07
C ALA A 136 21.96 -32.00 13.01
N ASP A 137 22.69 -32.03 14.12
CA ASP A 137 23.96 -32.77 14.20
C ASP A 137 23.69 -34.23 13.82
N LYS A 138 24.35 -34.72 12.76
CA LYS A 138 24.37 -36.15 12.42
C LYS A 138 25.15 -36.88 13.51
N LEU A 139 24.50 -37.16 14.63
CA LEU A 139 24.97 -38.14 15.61
C LEU A 139 24.85 -39.53 14.98
N GLN A 140 25.91 -39.93 14.29
CA GLN A 140 26.50 -41.27 14.34
C GLN A 140 27.77 -41.28 13.49
N ASP A 141 28.90 -41.00 14.14
CA ASP A 141 30.18 -41.54 13.69
C ASP A 141 30.29 -42.99 14.17
N ASN A 142 30.92 -43.81 13.34
CA ASN A 142 31.25 -45.20 13.60
C ASN A 142 31.96 -45.36 14.95
N GLY A 143 31.27 -45.98 15.90
CA GLY A 143 31.83 -46.94 16.87
C GLY A 143 33.27 -46.77 17.37
N LYS A 144 33.72 -45.59 17.78
CA LYS A 144 34.91 -45.45 18.64
C LYS A 144 34.70 -44.42 19.73
N GLN A 145 34.63 -44.95 20.96
CA GLN A 145 34.67 -44.20 22.21
C GLN A 145 35.82 -43.19 22.20
N GLN A 146 35.51 -41.90 22.33
CA GLN A 146 36.44 -40.94 22.90
C GLN A 146 35.77 -40.13 24.01
N LYS A 147 36.50 -40.09 25.12
CA LYS A 147 36.17 -39.53 26.42
C LYS A 147 35.56 -38.13 26.33
N GLN A 148 34.49 -37.94 27.09
CA GLN A 148 33.94 -36.64 27.48
C GLN A 148 35.04 -35.69 27.98
N LYS A 149 35.12 -34.51 27.38
CA LYS A 149 35.66 -33.29 27.99
C LYS A 149 34.76 -32.11 27.63
N ASN A 150 34.07 -31.63 28.67
CA ASN A 150 33.49 -30.30 28.90
C ASN A 150 32.85 -29.53 27.72
N GLY A 151 31.51 -29.45 27.75
CA GLY A 151 30.78 -28.18 27.67
C GLY A 151 30.86 -27.35 26.38
N LYS A 152 30.55 -27.94 25.22
CA LYS A 152 30.22 -27.15 24.01
C LYS A 152 28.77 -27.39 23.60
N GLN A 153 27.96 -26.34 23.67
CA GLN A 153 26.65 -26.28 23.01
C GLN A 153 26.79 -26.64 21.52
N ALA A 154 25.80 -27.37 21.00
CA ALA A 154 25.70 -27.78 19.60
C ALA A 154 26.02 -26.60 18.67
N GLY A 155 27.09 -26.74 17.87
CA GLY A 155 27.68 -25.65 17.11
C GLY A 155 26.91 -25.38 15.83
N GLY A 156 25.89 -24.51 15.89
CA GLY A 156 25.23 -23.98 14.71
C GLY A 156 26.23 -23.27 13.78
N ARG A 157 26.21 -23.59 12.48
CA ARG A 157 27.03 -22.91 11.49
C ARG A 157 26.42 -21.54 11.19
N MET A 158 27.04 -20.48 11.69
CA MET A 158 26.62 -19.11 11.37
C MET A 158 26.76 -18.88 9.86
N ALA A 159 25.63 -18.75 9.16
CA ALA A 159 25.62 -18.54 7.72
C ALA A 159 26.27 -17.18 7.41
N LYS A 160 27.13 -17.11 6.40
CA LYS A 160 27.62 -15.82 5.90
C LYS A 160 26.47 -15.19 5.13
N ALA A 161 25.75 -14.26 5.77
CA ALA A 161 24.61 -13.56 5.19
C ALA A 161 24.98 -12.99 3.81
N SER A 162 24.16 -13.31 2.80
CA SER A 162 24.27 -12.71 1.48
C SER A 162 23.90 -11.22 1.59
N SER A 163 24.78 -10.32 1.19
CA SER A 163 24.47 -8.88 1.12
C SER A 163 23.37 -8.53 0.10
N LYS A 164 22.96 -9.50 -0.73
CA LYS A 164 21.90 -9.34 -1.74
C LYS A 164 20.48 -9.61 -1.20
N GLY A 165 20.34 -10.14 0.01
CA GLY A 165 19.05 -10.53 0.60
C GLY A 165 18.47 -9.51 1.56
N LYS A 166 18.73 -8.20 1.40
CA LYS A 166 18.10 -7.19 2.25
C LYS A 166 16.77 -6.77 1.63
N GLN A 167 15.67 -7.16 2.25
CA GLN A 167 14.35 -6.71 1.82
C GLN A 167 13.64 -5.99 2.96
N HIS A 168 12.80 -5.05 2.56
CA HIS A 168 11.99 -4.25 3.45
C HIS A 168 10.51 -4.55 3.21
N PHE A 169 9.70 -4.40 4.24
CA PHE A 169 8.26 -4.53 4.17
C PHE A 169 7.59 -3.34 4.85
N LEU A 170 6.49 -2.89 4.27
CA LEU A 170 5.69 -1.75 4.73
C LEU A 170 4.57 -2.20 5.66
N LEU A 171 3.92 -3.32 5.33
CA LEU A 171 2.71 -3.79 5.98
C LEU A 171 3.05 -4.88 6.99
N MET A 172 3.62 -5.98 6.50
CA MET A 172 3.89 -7.16 7.31
C MET A 172 4.79 -8.19 6.62
N ALA A 173 5.44 -9.00 7.45
CA ALA A 173 6.02 -10.28 7.08
C ALA A 173 5.21 -11.43 7.67
N GLY A 174 5.20 -12.59 7.00
CA GLY A 174 4.50 -13.77 7.47
C GLY A 174 5.29 -15.05 7.23
N LEU A 175 5.27 -15.95 8.21
CA LEU A 175 5.84 -17.31 8.13
C LEU A 175 4.73 -18.33 8.44
N GLY A 176 4.56 -19.33 7.56
CA GLY A 176 3.55 -20.37 7.69
C GLY A 176 2.43 -20.28 6.64
N ILE A 177 1.18 -20.48 7.07
CA ILE A 177 -0.01 -20.66 6.21
C ILE A 177 -0.10 -19.62 5.09
N ASP A 178 0.04 -18.32 5.41
CA ASP A 178 -0.05 -17.23 4.43
C ASP A 178 1.04 -17.32 3.35
N ALA A 179 2.29 -17.60 3.73
CA ALA A 179 3.37 -17.72 2.77
C ALA A 179 3.18 -18.92 1.83
N ALA A 180 2.68 -20.04 2.36
CA ALA A 180 2.31 -21.21 1.56
C ALA A 180 1.15 -20.90 0.60
N ILE A 181 0.08 -20.24 1.07
CA ILE A 181 -1.05 -19.82 0.22
C ILE A 181 -0.57 -18.88 -0.89
N MET A 182 0.28 -17.89 -0.57
CA MET A 182 0.80 -16.93 -1.55
C MET A 182 1.66 -17.59 -2.64
N GLY A 183 2.27 -18.74 -2.36
CA GLY A 183 2.98 -19.59 -3.31
C GLY A 183 2.09 -20.42 -4.25
N HIS A 184 0.85 -20.73 -3.84
CA HIS A 184 -0.06 -21.62 -4.57
C HIS A 184 -1.26 -20.93 -5.25
N VAL A 185 -1.59 -19.67 -4.91
CA VAL A 185 -2.65 -18.94 -5.62
C VAL A 185 -2.19 -18.55 -7.04
N SER A 186 -2.82 -19.14 -8.06
CA SER A 186 -2.58 -18.80 -9.47
C SER A 186 -2.79 -17.30 -9.71
N LYS A 187 -1.88 -16.68 -10.49
CA LYS A 187 -1.96 -15.24 -10.85
C LYS A 187 -3.37 -14.81 -11.32
N PRO A 188 -4.12 -15.57 -12.14
CA PRO A 188 -5.46 -15.17 -12.58
C PRO A 188 -6.49 -15.08 -11.44
N LEU A 189 -6.37 -15.93 -10.41
CA LEU A 189 -7.28 -15.95 -9.26
C LEU A 189 -7.04 -14.74 -8.35
N LYS A 190 -5.80 -14.27 -8.25
CA LYS A 190 -5.44 -13.00 -7.59
C LYS A 190 -6.17 -11.79 -8.19
N TYR A 191 -6.65 -11.88 -9.44
CA TYR A 191 -7.14 -10.73 -10.22
C TYR A 191 -8.64 -10.73 -10.54
N ARG A 192 -9.37 -11.83 -10.28
CA ARG A 192 -10.78 -11.96 -10.69
C ARG A 192 -11.80 -12.08 -9.57
N ILE A 193 -11.40 -12.36 -8.33
CA ILE A 193 -12.36 -12.67 -7.26
C ILE A 193 -11.97 -11.92 -5.99
N GLY A 194 -12.94 -11.22 -5.40
CA GLY A 194 -12.73 -10.30 -4.29
C GLY A 194 -12.16 -10.94 -3.02
N PRO A 195 -11.90 -10.14 -1.97
CA PRO A 195 -11.20 -10.57 -0.76
C PRO A 195 -11.70 -11.88 -0.10
N LEU A 196 -12.99 -12.16 -0.21
CA LEU A 196 -13.64 -13.38 0.31
C LEU A 196 -13.18 -14.68 -0.36
N ALA A 197 -12.80 -14.66 -1.64
CA ALA A 197 -12.37 -15.86 -2.35
C ALA A 197 -10.93 -16.24 -2.06
N VAL A 198 -10.07 -15.25 -1.76
CA VAL A 198 -8.74 -15.51 -1.19
C VAL A 198 -8.89 -16.19 0.18
N GLY A 199 -9.87 -15.76 0.98
CA GLY A 199 -10.24 -16.42 2.24
C GLY A 199 -10.76 -17.85 2.06
N LEU A 200 -11.57 -18.12 1.03
CA LEU A 200 -12.08 -19.48 0.75
C LEU A 200 -10.97 -20.42 0.27
N SER A 201 -10.10 -19.99 -0.63
CA SER A 201 -8.95 -20.80 -1.07
C SER A 201 -7.92 -21.01 0.05
N ALA A 202 -7.79 -20.05 0.97
CA ALA A 202 -7.00 -20.23 2.19
C ALA A 202 -7.59 -21.33 3.10
N ALA A 203 -8.92 -21.41 3.19
CA ALA A 203 -9.63 -22.45 3.95
C ALA A 203 -9.46 -23.85 3.37
N GLU A 204 -9.30 -24.00 2.05
CA GLU A 204 -9.06 -25.29 1.39
C GLU A 204 -7.65 -25.85 1.66
N GLU A 205 -6.65 -24.99 1.92
CA GLU A 205 -5.27 -25.41 2.22
C GLU A 205 -5.02 -25.65 3.73
N LEU A 206 -5.89 -25.12 4.60
CA LEU A 206 -5.78 -25.26 6.06
C LEU A 206 -5.63 -26.71 6.56
N PRO A 207 -6.38 -27.72 6.05
CA PRO A 207 -6.23 -29.11 6.50
C PRO A 207 -4.86 -29.74 6.21
N ARG A 208 -4.08 -29.17 5.29
CA ARG A 208 -2.74 -29.68 4.92
C ARG A 208 -1.61 -29.03 5.71
N GLN A 209 -1.91 -27.97 6.46
CA GLN A 209 -0.90 -27.21 7.19
C GLN A 209 -0.69 -27.81 8.58
N HIS A 210 0.55 -28.14 8.89
CA HIS A 210 0.92 -28.74 10.16
C HIS A 210 1.63 -27.73 11.06
N PRO A 211 1.34 -27.72 12.38
CA PRO A 211 2.12 -26.92 13.32
C PRO A 211 3.61 -27.19 13.21
N PHE A 212 4.40 -26.12 13.13
CA PHE A 212 5.85 -26.19 13.08
C PHE A 212 6.47 -25.66 14.37
N PRO A 213 7.61 -26.24 14.81
CA PRO A 213 8.33 -25.72 15.97
C PRO A 213 8.92 -24.36 15.63
N MET A 214 8.78 -23.38 16.52
CA MET A 214 9.46 -22.11 16.39
C MET A 214 9.91 -21.54 17.74
N GLU A 215 10.86 -20.61 17.67
CA GLU A 215 11.34 -19.84 18.82
C GLU A 215 11.45 -18.37 18.43
N ILE A 216 10.95 -17.50 19.31
CA ILE A 216 11.00 -16.05 19.16
C ILE A 216 11.87 -15.47 20.28
N ARG A 217 12.84 -14.66 19.87
CA ARG A 217 13.68 -13.88 20.78
C ARG A 217 13.54 -12.40 20.46
N ILE A 218 13.42 -11.57 21.48
CA ILE A 218 13.37 -10.12 21.34
C ILE A 218 14.57 -9.53 22.08
N ARG A 219 15.23 -8.56 21.45
CA ARG A 219 16.33 -7.83 22.11
C ARG A 219 15.76 -6.89 23.17
N GLY A 220 16.08 -7.11 24.43
CA GLY A 220 15.73 -6.22 25.53
C GLY A 220 16.62 -4.98 25.64
N GLU A 221 16.27 -4.05 26.54
CA GLU A 221 16.99 -2.78 26.76
C GLU A 221 18.47 -2.96 27.13
N LYS A 222 18.81 -4.06 27.81
CA LYS A 222 20.19 -4.40 28.21
C LYS A 222 20.99 -5.11 27.11
N HIS A 223 20.52 -5.10 25.87
CA HIS A 223 21.10 -5.79 24.71
C HIS A 223 21.14 -7.32 24.79
N GLU A 224 20.57 -7.94 25.83
CA GLU A 224 20.35 -9.38 25.91
C GLU A 224 19.19 -9.79 24.97
N GLN A 225 19.31 -10.97 24.34
CA GLN A 225 18.22 -11.55 23.54
C GLN A 225 17.47 -12.56 24.41
N ASP A 226 16.28 -12.17 24.87
CA ASP A 226 15.45 -13.02 25.70
C ASP A 226 14.51 -13.85 24.82
N THR A 227 14.45 -15.15 25.09
CA THR A 227 13.43 -16.02 24.50
C THR A 227 12.09 -15.66 25.13
N VAL A 228 11.24 -14.98 24.35
CA VAL A 228 9.89 -14.56 24.77
C VAL A 228 8.85 -15.62 24.46
N TRP A 229 9.11 -16.49 23.48
CA TRP A 229 8.19 -17.55 23.10
C TRP A 229 8.91 -18.75 22.47
N LYS A 230 8.45 -19.96 22.81
CA LYS A 230 8.92 -21.22 22.20
C LYS A 230 7.82 -22.26 22.22
N GLY A 231 7.54 -22.88 21.07
CA GLY A 231 6.45 -23.84 20.97
C GLY A 231 6.18 -24.29 19.53
N LYS A 232 5.04 -24.92 19.31
CA LYS A 232 4.52 -25.22 17.98
C LYS A 232 3.46 -24.19 17.61
N ALA A 233 3.53 -23.66 16.41
CA ALA A 233 2.57 -22.69 15.91
C ALA A 233 2.20 -22.98 14.46
N LEU A 234 1.02 -22.49 14.07
CA LEU A 234 0.46 -22.61 12.73
C LEU A 234 0.93 -21.45 11.84
N GLN A 235 1.11 -20.28 12.43
CA GLN A 235 1.50 -19.07 11.71
C GLN A 235 2.13 -18.05 12.66
N VAL A 236 3.05 -17.26 12.15
CA VAL A 236 3.49 -16.02 12.80
C VAL A 236 3.47 -14.88 11.80
N ILE A 237 2.93 -13.73 12.23
CA ILE A 237 2.83 -12.49 11.47
C ILE A 237 3.63 -11.43 12.22
N ILE A 238 4.45 -10.69 11.48
CA ILE A 238 5.23 -9.55 11.98
C ILE A 238 4.71 -8.31 11.26
N GLY A 239 3.91 -7.50 11.94
CA GLY A 239 3.22 -6.33 11.38
C GLY A 239 3.92 -5.02 11.71
N ASN A 240 3.94 -4.13 10.72
CA ASN A 240 4.21 -2.69 10.85
C ASN A 240 2.91 -1.89 10.68
N THR A 241 1.82 -2.56 10.28
CA THR A 241 0.45 -2.03 10.18
C THR A 241 -0.51 -3.02 10.85
N ARG A 242 -1.81 -2.72 10.91
CA ARG A 242 -2.75 -3.48 11.74
C ARG A 242 -3.48 -4.57 10.97
N ARG A 243 -3.84 -4.30 9.71
CA ARG A 243 -4.80 -5.08 8.94
C ARG A 243 -4.13 -6.03 7.98
N TYR A 244 -4.57 -7.27 8.07
CA TYR A 244 -4.31 -8.33 7.12
C TYR A 244 -5.48 -8.43 6.12
N ALA A 245 -5.15 -8.34 4.83
CA ALA A 245 -6.11 -8.44 3.72
C ALA A 245 -7.36 -7.56 3.83
N ASN A 246 -7.27 -6.40 4.50
CA ASN A 246 -8.36 -5.47 4.82
C ASN A 246 -9.51 -6.01 5.69
N ILE A 247 -9.44 -7.26 6.13
CA ILE A 247 -10.54 -7.91 6.84
C ILE A 247 -10.19 -8.12 8.29
N VAL A 248 -8.97 -8.58 8.59
CA VAL A 248 -8.59 -9.04 9.93
C VAL A 248 -7.53 -8.12 10.52
N GLN A 249 -7.66 -7.69 11.78
CA GLN A 249 -6.56 -7.00 12.47
C GLN A 249 -5.69 -8.03 13.18
N MET A 250 -4.54 -8.37 12.58
CA MET A 250 -3.59 -9.34 13.15
C MET A 250 -2.66 -8.70 14.17
N THR A 251 -2.37 -7.41 14.02
CA THR A 251 -1.45 -6.65 14.86
C THR A 251 -2.14 -5.34 15.26
N PRO A 252 -3.22 -5.40 16.07
CA PRO A 252 -4.11 -4.26 16.31
C PRO A 252 -3.43 -3.06 16.99
N ASP A 253 -2.31 -3.29 17.66
CA ASP A 253 -1.57 -2.28 18.43
C ASP A 253 -0.39 -1.69 17.65
N ALA A 254 -0.22 -2.06 16.37
CA ALA A 254 0.86 -1.54 15.54
C ALA A 254 0.72 -0.04 15.25
N TYR A 255 1.87 0.65 15.32
CA TYR A 255 2.06 2.03 14.91
C TYR A 255 3.19 2.15 13.88
N LEU A 256 3.12 3.20 13.07
CA LEU A 256 4.06 3.47 11.98
C LEU A 256 5.26 4.35 12.42
N ASP A 257 5.34 4.76 13.67
CA ASP A 257 6.33 5.74 14.14
C ASP A 257 6.83 5.56 15.58
N ASP A 258 6.63 4.37 16.15
CA ASP A 258 7.01 4.01 17.53
C ASP A 258 8.38 3.28 17.63
N GLY A 259 8.98 2.96 16.49
CA GLY A 259 10.25 2.24 16.37
C GLY A 259 10.14 0.75 16.66
N LEU A 260 8.94 0.16 16.62
CA LEU A 260 8.68 -1.23 16.96
C LEU A 260 8.08 -2.00 15.77
N LEU A 261 8.09 -3.32 15.91
CA LEU A 261 7.30 -4.23 15.08
C LEU A 261 6.44 -5.08 16.02
N ASP A 262 5.21 -5.35 15.59
CA ASP A 262 4.25 -6.17 16.31
C ASP A 262 4.28 -7.60 15.79
N VAL A 263 4.15 -8.57 16.68
CA VAL A 263 4.19 -9.99 16.37
C VAL A 263 2.89 -10.62 16.86
N CYS A 264 2.21 -11.35 15.97
CA CYS A 264 1.08 -12.20 16.30
C CYS A 264 1.44 -13.65 15.99
N VAL A 265 1.38 -14.51 17.00
CA VAL A 265 1.62 -15.96 16.88
C VAL A 265 0.28 -16.68 16.98
N ILE A 266 -0.09 -17.40 15.93
CA ILE A 266 -1.23 -18.30 15.94
C ILE A 266 -0.75 -19.66 16.43
N THR A 267 -1.08 -19.99 17.67
CA THR A 267 -0.57 -21.19 18.34
C THR A 267 -1.26 -22.46 17.86
N ALA A 268 -0.58 -23.60 18.01
CA ALA A 268 -1.17 -24.89 17.67
C ALA A 268 -2.19 -25.31 18.74
N GLY A 269 -3.47 -25.13 18.44
CA GLY A 269 -4.58 -25.70 19.20
C GLY A 269 -4.89 -27.16 18.84
N ASN A 270 -5.86 -27.76 19.52
CA ASN A 270 -6.50 -28.98 19.01
C ASN A 270 -7.43 -28.62 17.82
N ALA A 271 -7.77 -29.58 16.96
CA ALA A 271 -8.48 -29.31 15.69
C ALA A 271 -9.78 -28.50 15.87
N LEU A 272 -10.46 -28.65 17.00
CA LEU A 272 -11.66 -27.88 17.34
C LEU A 272 -11.35 -26.42 17.63
N THR A 273 -10.34 -26.13 18.46
CA THR A 273 -9.91 -24.74 18.74
C THR A 273 -9.36 -24.03 17.51
N THR A 274 -8.70 -24.74 16.58
CA THR A 274 -8.28 -24.17 15.28
C THR A 274 -9.48 -23.81 14.40
N LEU A 275 -10.55 -24.64 14.41
CA LEU A 275 -11.78 -24.34 13.69
C LEU A 275 -12.55 -23.16 14.32
N GLU A 276 -12.61 -23.10 15.65
CA GLU A 276 -13.17 -21.97 16.40
C GLU A 276 -12.42 -20.66 16.11
N GLU A 277 -11.10 -20.71 15.97
CA GLU A 277 -10.28 -19.56 15.59
C GLU A 277 -10.58 -19.10 14.17
N ILE A 278 -10.67 -20.01 13.20
CA ILE A 278 -11.08 -19.67 11.83
C ILE A 278 -12.46 -19.01 11.83
N ALA A 279 -13.41 -19.55 12.61
CA ALA A 279 -14.72 -18.94 12.78
C ALA A 279 -14.63 -17.54 13.43
N SER A 280 -13.84 -17.40 14.50
CA SER A 280 -13.60 -16.12 15.17
C SER A 280 -12.98 -15.08 14.24
N LEU A 281 -12.00 -15.46 13.41
CA LEU A 281 -11.40 -14.57 12.41
C LEU A 281 -12.45 -14.10 11.36
N LEU A 282 -13.36 -14.98 10.95
CA LEU A 282 -14.45 -14.65 10.02
C LEU A 282 -15.51 -13.74 10.66
N PHE A 283 -15.89 -13.98 11.92
CA PHE A 283 -16.96 -13.23 12.60
C PHE A 283 -16.47 -11.96 13.33
N ARG A 284 -15.39 -12.06 14.10
CA ARG A 284 -14.84 -10.97 14.94
C ARG A 284 -13.82 -10.12 14.21
N ARG A 285 -13.28 -10.56 13.06
CA ARG A 285 -12.26 -9.81 12.29
C ARG A 285 -11.00 -9.50 13.10
N LYS A 286 -10.76 -10.24 14.18
CA LYS A 286 -9.60 -10.18 15.06
C LYS A 286 -9.34 -11.59 15.60
N PRO A 287 -8.07 -12.00 15.79
CA PRO A 287 -7.77 -13.23 16.51
C PRO A 287 -8.35 -13.18 17.94
N ASP A 288 -8.69 -14.34 18.51
CA ASP A 288 -9.06 -14.43 19.92
C ASP A 288 -7.79 -14.54 20.78
N ASN A 289 -7.80 -13.95 21.97
CA ASN A 289 -6.66 -13.95 22.91
C ASN A 289 -6.36 -15.35 23.49
N VAL A 290 -7.21 -16.34 23.19
CA VAL A 290 -7.06 -17.73 23.64
C VAL A 290 -6.06 -18.51 22.77
N THR A 291 -5.97 -18.20 21.48
CA THR A 291 -5.14 -18.94 20.50
C THR A 291 -4.06 -18.08 19.85
N ALA A 292 -4.18 -16.75 19.92
CA ALA A 292 -3.18 -15.80 19.48
C ALA A 292 -2.38 -15.23 20.65
N GLN A 293 -1.06 -15.17 20.49
CA GLN A 293 -0.16 -14.48 21.42
C GLN A 293 0.51 -13.31 20.74
N HIS A 294 0.57 -12.17 21.43
CA HIS A 294 1.09 -10.92 20.89
C HIS A 294 2.37 -10.48 21.61
N PHE A 295 3.33 -9.99 20.84
CA PHE A 295 4.60 -9.43 21.31
C PHE A 295 4.94 -8.20 20.48
N HIS A 296 5.84 -7.36 20.95
CA HIS A 296 6.37 -6.25 20.16
C HIS A 296 7.85 -6.02 20.48
N GLY A 297 8.60 -5.46 19.52
CA GLY A 297 10.01 -5.11 19.73
C GLY A 297 10.71 -4.55 18.50
N ALA A 298 11.76 -3.76 18.74
CA ALA A 298 12.54 -3.14 17.66
C ALA A 298 13.43 -4.13 16.89
N SER A 299 13.82 -5.26 17.49
CA SER A 299 14.66 -6.29 16.87
C SER A 299 14.21 -7.67 17.34
N ILE A 300 13.52 -8.39 16.46
CA ILE A 300 12.93 -9.71 16.70
C ILE A 300 13.71 -10.76 15.92
N THR A 301 14.04 -11.87 16.57
CA THR A 301 14.69 -13.02 15.93
C THR A 301 13.75 -14.21 16.01
N ILE A 302 13.43 -14.82 14.85
CA ILE A 302 12.51 -15.94 14.75
C ILE A 302 13.25 -17.12 14.11
N SER A 303 13.23 -18.28 14.77
CA SER A 303 13.78 -19.53 14.24
C SER A 303 12.67 -20.51 13.88
N VAL A 304 12.63 -20.98 12.64
CA VAL A 304 11.63 -21.91 12.08
C VAL A 304 12.30 -22.97 11.21
N PRO A 305 11.65 -24.09 10.85
CA PRO A 305 12.17 -25.00 9.83
C PRO A 305 12.36 -24.29 8.49
N ALA A 306 13.41 -24.64 7.74
CA ALA A 306 13.73 -24.06 6.44
C ALA A 306 12.69 -24.41 5.35
N SER A 307 11.81 -25.37 5.62
CA SER A 307 10.64 -25.69 4.79
C SER A 307 9.50 -24.67 4.91
N ILE A 308 9.54 -23.77 5.91
CA ILE A 308 8.51 -22.75 6.10
C ILE A 308 8.82 -21.54 5.22
N ASP A 309 7.89 -21.23 4.33
CA ASP A 309 8.00 -20.09 3.42
C ASP A 309 7.84 -18.75 4.16
N LEU A 310 8.48 -17.71 3.60
CA LEU A 310 8.38 -16.32 4.02
C LEU A 310 7.62 -15.51 2.97
N GLN A 311 6.68 -14.68 3.41
CA GLN A 311 6.08 -13.63 2.58
C GLN A 311 6.37 -12.24 3.16
N LEU A 312 6.47 -11.24 2.28
CA LEU A 312 6.54 -9.82 2.61
C LEU A 312 5.46 -9.06 1.82
N ASP A 313 4.63 -8.27 2.50
CA ASP A 313 3.56 -7.44 1.92
C ASP A 313 2.66 -8.19 0.90
N GLY A 314 2.37 -9.46 1.17
CA GLY A 314 1.55 -10.34 0.32
C GLY A 314 2.29 -10.92 -0.89
N SER A 315 3.62 -10.85 -0.91
CA SER A 315 4.47 -11.45 -1.95
C SER A 315 5.35 -12.53 -1.34
N ALA A 316 5.27 -13.75 -1.87
CA ALA A 316 6.17 -14.84 -1.49
C ALA A 316 7.62 -14.48 -1.83
N VAL A 317 8.54 -14.76 -0.92
CA VAL A 317 9.97 -14.53 -1.12
C VAL A 317 10.70 -15.86 -1.19
N SER A 318 11.60 -16.00 -2.16
CA SER A 318 12.40 -17.20 -2.25
C SER A 318 13.49 -17.18 -1.18
N LEU A 319 13.51 -18.21 -0.33
CA LEU A 319 14.59 -18.42 0.64
C LEU A 319 15.98 -18.35 -0.01
N LYS A 320 16.09 -18.83 -1.26
CA LYS A 320 17.33 -18.79 -2.03
C LYS A 320 17.90 -17.36 -2.11
N ASP A 321 17.06 -16.33 -2.19
CA ASP A 321 17.51 -14.94 -2.34
C ASP A 321 18.28 -14.42 -1.12
N TYR A 322 18.05 -15.00 0.06
CA TYR A 322 18.76 -14.68 1.30
C TYR A 322 20.00 -15.53 1.55
N LEU A 323 20.07 -16.72 0.95
CA LEU A 323 21.15 -17.67 1.18
C LEU A 323 22.34 -17.45 0.25
N SER A 324 23.55 -17.58 0.81
CA SER A 324 24.78 -17.64 0.01
C SER A 324 24.80 -18.89 -0.87
N LYS A 325 25.65 -18.92 -1.91
CA LYS A 325 25.81 -20.11 -2.77
C LYS A 325 26.16 -21.37 -1.95
N SER A 326 27.00 -21.25 -0.92
CA SER A 326 27.37 -22.37 -0.06
C SER A 326 26.20 -22.85 0.79
N ASP A 327 25.40 -21.93 1.33
CA ASP A 327 24.27 -22.30 2.21
C ASP A 327 23.14 -22.94 1.40
N ARG A 328 22.90 -22.47 0.17
CA ARG A 328 21.97 -23.13 -0.78
C ARG A 328 22.39 -24.58 -1.06
N LYS A 329 23.69 -24.82 -1.30
CA LYS A 329 24.20 -26.17 -1.56
C LYS A 329 24.12 -27.07 -0.33
N ALA A 330 24.35 -26.52 0.86
CA ALA A 330 24.21 -27.27 2.11
C ALA A 330 22.75 -27.71 2.33
N LEU A 331 21.79 -26.80 2.11
CA LEU A 331 20.36 -27.09 2.27
C LEU A 331 19.83 -28.11 1.26
N GLN A 332 20.39 -28.19 0.04
CA GLN A 332 19.97 -29.16 -0.98
C GLN A 332 20.18 -30.63 -0.59
N ASN A 333 21.09 -30.91 0.34
CA ASN A 333 21.44 -32.28 0.76
C ASN A 333 20.78 -32.69 2.08
N GLU A 334 19.91 -31.85 2.63
CA GLU A 334 19.30 -32.02 3.95
C GLU A 334 17.78 -31.93 3.83
N ASP A 335 17.07 -32.56 4.76
CA ASP A 335 15.62 -32.38 4.87
C ASP A 335 15.33 -30.97 5.42
N ALA A 336 14.64 -30.14 4.63
CA ALA A 336 14.32 -28.77 5.01
C ALA A 336 13.43 -28.67 6.26
N GLN A 337 12.74 -29.75 6.66
CA GLN A 337 12.01 -29.80 7.93
C GLN A 337 12.93 -29.96 9.15
N GLN A 338 14.14 -30.49 8.96
CA GLN A 338 15.13 -30.76 10.01
C GLN A 338 16.20 -29.65 10.13
N VAL A 339 16.25 -28.73 9.17
CA VAL A 339 17.15 -27.57 9.21
C VAL A 339 16.38 -26.38 9.73
N MET A 340 16.82 -25.77 10.83
CA MET A 340 16.24 -24.53 11.33
C MET A 340 16.90 -23.33 10.65
N ILE A 341 16.10 -22.39 10.18
CA ILE A 341 16.54 -21.07 9.72
C ILE A 341 16.19 -20.01 10.75
N THR A 342 17.13 -19.11 10.99
CA THR A 342 16.92 -17.95 11.86
C THR A 342 16.83 -16.68 11.04
N TYR A 343 15.68 -16.01 11.10
CA TYR A 343 15.45 -14.68 10.54
C TYR A 343 15.61 -13.63 11.64
N ARG A 344 16.17 -12.46 11.31
CA ARG A 344 16.06 -11.23 12.13
C ARG A 344 15.17 -10.24 11.40
N PHE A 345 14.22 -9.69 12.13
CA PHE A 345 13.34 -8.60 11.75
C PHE A 345 13.69 -7.38 12.59
N ASP A 346 14.05 -6.28 11.95
CA ASP A 346 14.35 -5.01 12.61
C ASP A 346 13.31 -3.96 12.21
N ALA A 347 12.79 -3.21 13.17
CA ALA A 347 12.15 -1.93 12.90
C ALA A 347 13.22 -0.95 12.44
N MET A 348 12.98 -0.24 11.34
CA MET A 348 13.81 0.86 10.88
C MET A 348 13.08 2.18 11.14
N PRO A 349 13.36 2.86 12.26
CA PRO A 349 12.59 4.03 12.64
C PRO A 349 12.72 5.16 11.62
N ARG A 350 11.58 5.73 11.20
CA ARG A 350 11.47 6.91 10.33
C ARG A 350 12.32 6.79 9.05
N ALA A 351 12.39 5.57 8.51
CA ALA A 351 13.27 5.18 7.44
C ALA A 351 12.90 5.78 6.07
N VAL A 352 11.61 6.02 5.82
CA VAL A 352 11.13 6.49 4.52
C VAL A 352 10.05 7.54 4.67
N GLN A 353 9.98 8.46 3.71
CA GLN A 353 8.93 9.47 3.65
C GLN A 353 7.80 8.99 2.73
N VAL A 354 6.56 9.02 3.23
CA VAL A 354 5.34 8.64 2.51
C VAL A 354 4.34 9.79 2.50
N ALA A 355 3.49 9.83 1.48
CA ALA A 355 2.39 10.77 1.37
C ALA A 355 1.16 10.24 2.13
N ILE A 356 0.82 10.86 3.26
CA ILE A 356 -0.36 10.52 4.08
C ILE A 356 -1.47 11.53 3.78
N PRO A 357 -2.69 11.08 3.43
CA PRO A 357 -3.81 11.99 3.18
C PRO A 357 -4.03 12.98 4.33
N GLY A 358 -4.15 14.28 4.06
CA GLY A 358 -4.39 15.27 5.11
C GLY A 358 -5.70 15.05 5.89
N ALA A 359 -6.67 14.34 5.28
CA ALA A 359 -7.94 13.96 5.92
C ALA A 359 -7.89 12.61 6.68
N TYR A 360 -6.72 11.95 6.76
CA TYR A 360 -6.55 10.72 7.50
C TYR A 360 -6.64 10.97 9.01
N ASP A 361 -7.29 10.06 9.74
CA ASP A 361 -7.54 10.21 11.19
C ASP A 361 -6.30 9.99 12.08
N GLY A 362 -5.18 9.59 11.48
CA GLY A 362 -3.92 9.41 12.19
C GLY A 362 -3.87 8.16 13.05
N THR A 363 -4.83 7.23 12.95
CA THR A 363 -4.95 6.10 13.88
C THR A 363 -3.77 5.13 13.89
N LEU A 364 -2.96 5.08 12.82
CA LEU A 364 -1.73 4.29 12.72
C LEU A 364 -0.48 5.01 13.26
N PHE A 365 -0.61 6.20 13.81
CA PHE A 365 0.49 6.95 14.42
C PHE A 365 0.26 7.05 15.94
N GLU A 366 1.33 6.90 16.73
CA GLU A 366 1.26 6.90 18.19
C GLU A 366 0.68 8.24 18.70
N GLN A 367 1.10 9.33 18.05
CA GLN A 367 0.43 10.62 18.15
C GLN A 367 -0.44 10.85 16.89
N PRO A 368 -1.78 10.90 17.04
CA PRO A 368 -2.68 11.19 15.93
C PRO A 368 -2.28 12.51 15.27
N LEU A 369 -2.52 12.65 13.96
CA LEU A 369 -2.39 13.95 13.30
C LEU A 369 -3.18 14.97 14.12
N ALA A 370 -2.58 16.12 14.42
CA ALA A 370 -3.32 17.25 14.93
C ALA A 370 -4.41 17.55 13.90
N ALA A 371 -5.64 17.14 14.21
CA ALA A 371 -6.76 17.36 13.34
C ALA A 371 -6.84 18.87 13.10
N SER A 372 -6.51 19.31 11.89
CA SER A 372 -6.86 20.64 11.43
C SER A 372 -8.39 20.67 11.37
N LEU A 373 -8.98 20.99 12.52
CA LEU A 373 -10.41 21.17 12.74
C LEU A 373 -10.91 22.24 11.78
N GLN A 374 -11.65 21.86 10.74
CA GLN A 374 -12.75 22.68 10.22
C GLN A 374 -13.95 21.78 9.89
N HIS A 375 -14.97 21.92 10.73
CA HIS A 375 -16.23 21.18 10.76
C HIS A 375 -17.37 22.04 10.18
N LYS A 376 -18.34 21.35 9.54
CA LYS A 376 -19.79 21.59 9.49
C LYS A 376 -20.41 22.68 8.59
N ASN A 377 -21.18 22.16 7.63
CA ASN A 377 -22.53 22.52 7.13
C ASN A 377 -23.20 23.89 7.38
N GLU A 378 -23.78 24.35 6.25
CA GLU A 378 -25.14 24.89 6.01
C GLU A 378 -25.42 26.41 5.99
N ASP A 379 -26.04 26.78 4.85
CA ASP A 379 -27.10 27.76 4.57
C ASP A 379 -26.86 29.29 4.48
N THR A 380 -26.93 29.72 3.20
CA THR A 380 -27.68 30.87 2.62
C THR A 380 -27.64 32.26 3.28
N THR A 381 -27.15 33.28 2.57
CA THR A 381 -27.97 34.27 1.78
C THR A 381 -27.09 35.38 1.19
N GLN A 382 -27.57 35.99 0.12
CA GLN A 382 -26.92 36.96 -0.79
C GLN A 382 -26.88 38.40 -0.26
N HIS A 383 -25.94 39.23 -0.75
CA HIS A 383 -26.30 40.48 -1.46
C HIS A 383 -25.13 41.09 -2.26
N ASP A 384 -25.53 41.92 -3.24
CA ASP A 384 -24.89 42.25 -4.52
C ASP A 384 -23.91 43.44 -4.53
N THR A 385 -23.12 43.53 -5.61
CA THR A 385 -23.01 44.76 -6.42
C THR A 385 -22.59 44.43 -7.87
N PRO A 386 -23.20 45.02 -8.92
CA PRO A 386 -22.95 44.63 -10.32
C PRO A 386 -21.94 45.54 -11.05
N VAL A 387 -21.27 44.98 -12.05
CA VAL A 387 -20.65 45.72 -13.18
C VAL A 387 -21.37 45.26 -14.46
N GLU A 388 -21.90 46.21 -15.21
CA GLU A 388 -22.63 46.00 -16.47
C GLU A 388 -21.70 45.60 -17.63
N VAL A 389 -22.06 44.53 -18.34
CA VAL A 389 -21.84 44.39 -19.78
C VAL A 389 -23.07 43.68 -20.37
N MET A 390 -23.57 44.21 -21.49
CA MET A 390 -24.77 43.82 -22.23
C MET A 390 -24.95 42.29 -22.38
N GLN A 391 -26.14 41.80 -22.00
CA GLN A 391 -26.53 40.38 -22.05
C GLN A 391 -27.66 40.17 -23.04
N HIS A 392 -27.56 39.12 -23.86
CA HIS A 392 -28.75 38.34 -24.21
C HIS A 392 -29.07 37.46 -23.00
N GLU A 393 -30.31 37.52 -22.50
CA GLU A 393 -30.72 36.72 -21.34
C GLU A 393 -30.57 35.22 -21.64
N PRO A 394 -29.76 34.47 -20.88
CA PRO A 394 -29.74 33.02 -21.02
C PRO A 394 -31.11 32.44 -20.63
N PRO A 395 -31.54 31.31 -21.23
CA PRO A 395 -32.72 30.58 -20.75
C PRO A 395 -32.65 30.35 -19.23
N GLU A 396 -33.78 30.37 -18.52
CA GLU A 396 -33.82 30.27 -17.04
C GLU A 396 -32.99 29.11 -16.48
N LEU A 397 -32.93 27.99 -17.21
CA LEU A 397 -32.08 26.86 -16.89
C LEU A 397 -30.60 27.26 -16.78
N ILE A 398 -30.05 27.96 -17.77
CA ILE A 398 -28.65 28.41 -17.78
C ILE A 398 -28.37 29.37 -16.64
N ARG A 399 -29.29 30.29 -16.33
CA ARG A 399 -29.17 31.20 -15.18
C ARG A 399 -29.06 30.44 -13.87
N THR A 400 -29.87 29.40 -13.71
CA THR A 400 -29.86 28.53 -12.53
C THR A 400 -28.54 27.77 -12.42
N LEU A 401 -28.09 27.16 -13.53
CA LEU A 401 -26.82 26.44 -13.60
C LEU A 401 -25.62 27.34 -13.24
N LEU A 402 -25.56 28.56 -13.80
CA LEU A 402 -24.48 29.53 -13.53
C LEU A 402 -24.44 30.01 -12.07
N LYS A 403 -25.59 30.03 -11.38
CA LYS A 403 -25.69 30.41 -9.96
C LYS A 403 -25.32 29.27 -9.02
N GLN A 404 -25.72 28.04 -9.34
CA GLN A 404 -25.63 26.90 -8.41
C GLN A 404 -24.45 25.96 -8.68
N GLY A 405 -23.93 25.94 -9.90
CA GLY A 405 -22.87 25.03 -10.31
C GLY A 405 -21.48 25.41 -9.78
N HIS A 406 -20.58 24.44 -9.78
CA HIS A 406 -19.18 24.63 -9.40
C HIS A 406 -18.44 25.38 -10.51
N LYS A 407 -17.93 26.58 -10.20
CA LYS A 407 -17.05 27.33 -11.11
C LYS A 407 -15.67 26.69 -11.13
N VAL A 408 -15.32 26.05 -12.24
CA VAL A 408 -14.04 25.33 -12.42
C VAL A 408 -13.21 26.06 -13.45
N THR A 409 -12.01 26.48 -13.05
CA THR A 409 -11.00 26.99 -14.00
C THR A 409 -10.27 25.81 -14.61
N VAL A 410 -10.44 25.61 -15.91
CA VAL A 410 -9.86 24.51 -16.68
C VAL A 410 -8.34 24.61 -16.66
N LYS A 411 -7.69 23.49 -16.38
CA LYS A 411 -6.25 23.32 -16.56
C LYS A 411 -5.94 22.39 -17.72
N GLU A 412 -6.63 21.26 -17.78
CA GLU A 412 -6.41 20.25 -18.81
C GLU A 412 -7.67 19.42 -19.02
N VAL A 413 -7.88 18.92 -20.24
CA VAL A 413 -8.95 17.98 -20.55
C VAL A 413 -8.35 16.66 -21.04
N ALA A 414 -8.66 15.58 -20.34
CA ALA A 414 -8.18 14.25 -20.65
C ALA A 414 -9.31 13.34 -21.15
N LEU A 415 -9.06 12.62 -22.24
CA LEU A 415 -9.93 11.52 -22.68
C LEU A 415 -9.57 10.25 -21.92
N GLN A 416 -10.59 9.52 -21.44
CA GLN A 416 -10.39 8.20 -20.86
C GLN A 416 -10.12 7.16 -21.95
N LEU A 417 -8.94 6.54 -21.92
CA LEU A 417 -8.54 5.55 -22.93
C LEU A 417 -9.46 4.32 -22.92
N GLY A 418 -9.84 3.87 -24.11
CA GLY A 418 -10.67 2.67 -24.29
C GLY A 418 -12.17 2.86 -24.02
N LYS A 419 -12.64 4.08 -23.79
CA LYS A 419 -14.07 4.41 -23.69
C LYS A 419 -14.39 5.58 -24.60
N GLN A 420 -15.45 5.44 -25.40
CA GLN A 420 -15.95 6.55 -26.19
C GLN A 420 -16.60 7.60 -25.30
N ASP A 421 -16.39 8.87 -25.66
CA ASP A 421 -17.04 10.04 -25.07
C ASP A 421 -17.00 10.16 -23.55
N ARG A 422 -15.89 9.74 -22.94
CA ARG A 422 -15.61 9.96 -21.52
C ARG A 422 -14.41 10.85 -21.30
N TYR A 423 -14.68 12.03 -20.76
CA TYR A 423 -13.70 13.08 -20.55
C TYR A 423 -13.57 13.42 -19.06
N ILE A 424 -12.37 13.80 -18.67
CA ILE A 424 -12.08 14.44 -17.40
C ILE A 424 -11.61 15.85 -17.66
N ILE A 425 -12.33 16.83 -17.13
CA ILE A 425 -11.86 18.21 -17.09
C ILE A 425 -11.15 18.38 -15.75
N ALA A 426 -9.82 18.37 -15.78
CA ALA A 426 -9.00 18.70 -14.63
C ALA A 426 -8.89 20.21 -14.52
N GLY A 427 -9.13 20.73 -13.32
CA GLY A 427 -9.16 22.16 -13.10
C GLY A 427 -9.01 22.52 -11.64
N THR A 428 -9.29 23.77 -11.32
CA THR A 428 -9.23 24.27 -9.96
C THR A 428 -10.48 25.05 -9.58
N VAL A 429 -10.82 25.02 -8.29
CA VAL A 429 -11.88 25.84 -7.70
C VAL A 429 -11.25 26.73 -6.62
N PRO A 430 -11.51 28.04 -6.62
CA PRO A 430 -11.02 28.92 -5.55
C PRO A 430 -11.74 28.63 -4.23
N HIS A 431 -10.98 28.66 -3.15
CA HIS A 431 -11.50 28.62 -1.79
C HIS A 431 -12.08 30.00 -1.45
N GLN A 432 -13.37 30.04 -1.09
CA GLN A 432 -14.13 31.29 -0.98
C GLN A 432 -13.57 32.26 0.07
N MET A 433 -12.90 31.77 1.10
CA MET A 433 -12.36 32.61 2.18
C MET A 433 -10.88 32.97 2.04
N THR A 434 -10.07 32.13 1.40
CA THR A 434 -8.60 32.31 1.36
C THR A 434 -8.08 32.70 -0.02
N GLY A 435 -8.88 32.49 -1.08
CA GLY A 435 -8.45 32.68 -2.46
C GLY A 435 -7.57 31.55 -3.01
N ASP A 436 -7.13 30.61 -2.16
CA ASP A 436 -6.32 29.47 -2.59
C ASP A 436 -7.12 28.54 -3.50
N THR A 437 -6.48 28.02 -4.54
CA THR A 437 -7.14 27.14 -5.50
C THR A 437 -6.98 25.68 -5.10
N THR A 438 -8.06 24.90 -5.09
CA THR A 438 -8.05 23.45 -4.87
C THR A 438 -8.22 22.70 -6.20
N PRO A 439 -7.38 21.71 -6.52
CA PRO A 439 -7.59 20.83 -7.67
C PRO A 439 -8.92 20.07 -7.60
N VAL A 440 -9.60 19.98 -8.74
CA VAL A 440 -10.83 19.21 -8.92
C VAL A 440 -10.81 18.48 -10.26
N ALA A 441 -11.68 17.49 -10.40
CA ALA A 441 -11.90 16.80 -11.67
C ALA A 441 -13.40 16.71 -11.96
N VAL A 442 -13.83 17.20 -13.12
CA VAL A 442 -15.20 17.05 -13.61
C VAL A 442 -15.27 15.83 -14.51
N ARG A 443 -16.13 14.87 -14.18
CA ARG A 443 -16.43 13.72 -15.04
C ARG A 443 -17.52 14.10 -16.02
N VAL A 444 -17.21 13.93 -17.30
CA VAL A 444 -18.13 14.13 -18.42
C VAL A 444 -18.24 12.80 -19.16
N ASP A 445 -19.43 12.23 -19.20
CA ASP A 445 -19.77 11.06 -20.00
C ASP A 445 -21.01 11.34 -20.86
N GLU A 446 -21.48 10.33 -21.59
CA GLU A 446 -22.64 10.43 -22.49
C GLU A 446 -23.95 10.89 -21.82
N SER A 447 -24.05 10.79 -20.49
CA SER A 447 -25.23 11.24 -19.74
C SER A 447 -25.20 12.74 -19.40
N VAL A 448 -24.06 13.40 -19.61
CA VAL A 448 -23.86 14.81 -19.24
C VAL A 448 -24.31 15.71 -20.37
N ILE A 449 -25.21 16.64 -20.05
CA ILE A 449 -25.71 17.64 -21.00
C ILE A 449 -24.80 18.86 -20.95
N ILE A 450 -24.27 19.27 -22.10
CA ILE A 450 -23.36 20.43 -22.18
C ILE A 450 -24.06 21.57 -22.92
N PHE A 451 -24.01 22.75 -22.34
CA PHE A 451 -24.54 23.97 -22.92
C PHE A 451 -23.42 24.98 -23.17
N ARG A 452 -23.56 25.77 -24.23
CA ARG A 452 -22.86 27.06 -24.32
C ARG A 452 -23.53 28.07 -23.38
N HIS A 453 -22.82 29.14 -23.06
CA HIS A 453 -23.41 30.30 -22.38
C HIS A 453 -24.67 30.87 -23.08
N SER A 454 -24.82 30.69 -24.40
CA SER A 454 -26.02 31.06 -25.17
C SER A 454 -27.25 30.18 -24.89
N GLY A 455 -27.08 29.03 -24.23
CA GLY A 455 -28.12 28.03 -24.01
C GLY A 455 -28.23 26.94 -25.08
N GLU A 456 -27.39 27.00 -26.11
CA GLU A 456 -27.30 25.94 -27.13
C GLU A 456 -26.68 24.67 -26.53
N GLN A 457 -27.36 23.52 -26.68
CA GLN A 457 -26.80 22.22 -26.30
C GLN A 457 -25.78 21.76 -27.34
N VAL A 458 -24.64 21.26 -26.86
CA VAL A 458 -23.51 20.83 -27.69
C VAL A 458 -23.08 19.40 -27.37
N ALA A 459 -22.36 18.78 -28.30
CA ALA A 459 -21.87 17.42 -28.14
C ALA A 459 -20.75 17.32 -27.08
N PRO A 460 -20.66 16.21 -26.32
CA PRO A 460 -19.59 15.97 -25.35
C PRO A 460 -18.17 16.15 -25.87
N ALA A 461 -17.88 15.77 -27.11
CA ALA A 461 -16.57 15.94 -27.72
C ALA A 461 -16.06 17.40 -27.73
N LEU A 462 -16.96 18.39 -27.67
CA LEU A 462 -16.58 19.80 -27.68
C LEU A 462 -15.77 20.20 -26.43
N VAL A 463 -15.89 19.46 -25.32
CA VAL A 463 -15.08 19.75 -24.11
C VAL A 463 -13.59 19.57 -24.35
N GLN A 464 -13.17 18.77 -25.35
CA GLN A 464 -11.75 18.64 -25.71
C GLN A 464 -11.13 19.95 -26.22
N GLN A 465 -11.96 20.89 -26.69
CA GLN A 465 -11.50 22.17 -27.23
C GLN A 465 -11.33 23.24 -26.15
N LEU A 466 -11.65 22.93 -24.89
CA LEU A 466 -11.48 23.85 -23.78
C LEU A 466 -9.99 24.13 -23.56
N GLN A 467 -9.64 25.41 -23.56
CA GLN A 467 -8.27 25.87 -23.34
C GLN A 467 -8.00 26.05 -21.84
N GLU A 468 -6.73 25.99 -21.46
CA GLU A 468 -6.30 26.35 -20.11
C GLU A 468 -6.77 27.77 -19.76
N GLY A 469 -7.29 27.95 -18.54
CA GLY A 469 -7.77 29.23 -18.02
C GLY A 469 -9.25 29.52 -18.29
N VAL A 470 -9.91 28.76 -19.16
CA VAL A 470 -11.37 28.87 -19.37
C VAL A 470 -12.11 28.52 -18.07
N VAL A 471 -13.10 29.33 -17.70
CA VAL A 471 -13.96 29.03 -16.54
C VAL A 471 -15.24 28.38 -17.03
N ILE A 472 -15.45 27.13 -16.63
CA ILE A 472 -16.69 26.40 -16.89
C ILE A 472 -17.54 26.36 -15.62
N VAL A 473 -18.83 26.09 -15.78
CA VAL A 473 -19.73 25.80 -14.65
C VAL A 473 -20.21 24.35 -14.72
N ALA A 474 -19.80 23.53 -13.76
CA ALA A 474 -20.23 22.14 -13.66
C ALA A 474 -21.29 21.99 -12.57
N GLU A 475 -22.51 21.65 -12.94
CA GLU A 475 -23.58 21.30 -12.00
C GLU A 475 -23.58 19.80 -11.75
N GLY A 476 -23.73 19.41 -10.49
CA GLY A 476 -23.78 18.01 -10.07
C GLY A 476 -23.13 17.75 -8.72
N LYS A 477 -23.08 16.48 -8.33
CA LYS A 477 -22.61 16.07 -7.01
C LYS A 477 -21.07 16.07 -6.94
N ARG A 478 -20.52 16.99 -6.14
CA ARG A 478 -19.09 16.98 -5.76
C ARG A 478 -18.85 16.00 -4.62
N SER A 479 -17.95 15.05 -4.83
CA SER A 479 -17.49 14.15 -3.77
C SER A 479 -16.51 14.85 -2.82
N LYS A 480 -16.36 14.31 -1.61
CA LYS A 480 -15.37 14.81 -0.62
C LYS A 480 -13.91 14.80 -1.11
N TYR A 481 -13.62 14.12 -2.22
CA TYR A 481 -12.29 14.03 -2.82
C TYR A 481 -12.10 14.97 -4.02
N GLY A 482 -13.03 15.91 -4.27
CA GLY A 482 -12.90 16.88 -5.36
C GLY A 482 -13.33 16.39 -6.75
N VAL A 483 -13.81 15.16 -6.89
CA VAL A 483 -14.44 14.70 -8.15
C VAL A 483 -15.89 15.17 -8.22
N ILE A 484 -16.24 15.89 -9.28
CA ILE A 484 -17.59 16.34 -9.61
C ILE A 484 -18.18 15.37 -10.63
N ARG A 485 -19.27 14.68 -10.27
CA ARG A 485 -20.09 13.93 -11.24
C ARG A 485 -21.10 14.91 -11.81
N ALA A 486 -20.76 15.48 -12.97
CA ALA A 486 -21.60 16.48 -13.59
C ALA A 486 -22.88 15.83 -14.13
N THR A 487 -23.97 16.57 -14.04
CA THR A 487 -25.22 16.34 -14.77
C THR A 487 -25.34 17.34 -15.90
N HIS A 488 -24.87 18.57 -15.66
CA HIS A 488 -24.76 19.62 -16.67
C HIS A 488 -23.40 20.31 -16.62
N VAL A 489 -22.91 20.75 -17.78
CA VAL A 489 -21.75 21.62 -17.88
C VAL A 489 -22.06 22.80 -18.78
N VAL A 490 -21.75 24.02 -18.33
CA VAL A 490 -21.82 25.22 -19.15
C VAL A 490 -20.39 25.62 -19.53
N ILE A 491 -20.15 25.76 -20.83
CA ILE A 491 -18.85 26.11 -21.43
C ILE A 491 -18.88 27.39 -22.26
#